data_AF-A0A366VYP7-F1
#
_entry.id   AF-A0A366VYP7-F1
#
_cell.length_a   1.000
_cell.length_b   1.000
_cell.length_c   1.000
_cell.angle_alpha   90.00
_cell.angle_beta   90.00
_cell.angle_gamma   90.00
#
_symmetry.space_group_name_H-M   'P 1'
#
loop_
_entity.id
_entity.type
_entity.pdbx_description
1 polymer ?
#
loop_
_entity_poly.entity_id
_entity_poly.type
_entity_poly.pdbx_seq_one_letter_code
_entity_poly.pdbx_strand_id
1 'polypeptide(L)'
;MKIDLEGVGHRLETIRTVLHLPKGEFAKSFGVDPSSYSKIIKGEKPLLAEAAFQISEQWGVTMDYIYRGRLLGLPEGFAEDLRKFNATSHL
;
A
#
# COMPACT_ATOMS: atom_id res chain seq x y z
N MET A 1 -18.98 -0.57 -3.59
CA MET A 1 -17.68 -0.71 -4.27
C MET A 1 -16.88 -1.79 -3.54
N LYS A 2 -16.24 -2.72 -4.24
CA LYS A 2 -15.41 -3.79 -3.64
C LYS A 2 -13.94 -3.53 -4.01
N ILE A 3 -13.02 -3.89 -3.12
CA ILE A 3 -11.58 -3.84 -3.42
C ILE A 3 -11.26 -4.87 -4.50
N ASP A 4 -10.51 -4.45 -5.51
CA ASP A 4 -9.92 -5.32 -6.53
C ASP A 4 -8.72 -6.07 -5.95
N LEU A 5 -8.97 -7.31 -5.49
CA LEU A 5 -7.96 -8.12 -4.80
C LEU A 5 -6.87 -8.63 -5.76
N GLU A 6 -7.22 -8.96 -7.00
CA GLU A 6 -6.24 -9.36 -8.02
C GLU A 6 -5.32 -8.19 -8.35
N GLY A 7 -5.88 -6.99 -8.55
CA GLY A 7 -5.09 -5.78 -8.76
C GLY A 7 -4.17 -5.46 -7.58
N VAL A 8 -4.61 -5.66 -6.33
CA VAL A 8 -3.73 -5.53 -5.15
C VAL A 8 -2.57 -6.51 -5.26
N GLY A 9 -2.85 -7.77 -5.59
CA GLY A 9 -1.82 -8.79 -5.78
C GLY A 9 -0.78 -8.43 -6.83
N HIS A 10 -1.22 -7.97 -8.01
CA HIS A 10 -0.33 -7.52 -9.07
C HIS A 10 0.58 -6.35 -8.65
N ARG A 11 0.04 -5.39 -7.89
CA ARG A 11 0.82 -4.25 -7.41
C ARG A 11 1.84 -4.64 -6.35
N LEU A 12 1.51 -5.59 -5.47
CA LEU A 12 2.48 -6.15 -4.52
C LEU A 12 3.64 -6.85 -5.24
N GLU A 13 3.37 -7.65 -6.26
CA GLU A 13 4.41 -8.29 -7.07
C GLU A 13 5.24 -7.27 -7.86
N THR A 14 4.63 -6.18 -8.30
CA THR A 14 5.34 -5.06 -8.96
C THR A 14 6.31 -4.38 -7.98
N ILE A 15 5.84 -4.01 -6.79
CA ILE A 15 6.68 -3.42 -5.73
C ILE A 15 7.85 -4.34 -5.40
N ARG A 16 7.57 -5.64 -5.15
CA ARG A 16 8.60 -6.64 -4.88
C ARG A 16 9.67 -6.71 -5.97
N THR A 17 9.23 -6.68 -7.23
CA THR A 17 10.12 -6.79 -8.40
C THR A 17 11.02 -5.57 -8.53
N VAL A 18 10.50 -4.35 -8.31
CA VAL A 18 11.29 -3.11 -8.31
C VAL A 18 12.30 -3.09 -7.16
N LEU A 19 11.93 -3.65 -6.00
CA LEU A 19 12.84 -3.78 -4.85
C LEU A 19 13.87 -4.90 -5.00
N HIS A 20 13.79 -5.71 -6.07
CA HIS A 20 14.64 -6.89 -6.30
C HIS A 20 14.62 -7.91 -5.15
N LEU A 21 13.52 -8.01 -4.42
CA LEU A 21 13.41 -8.89 -3.26
C LEU A 21 12.88 -10.29 -3.63
N PRO A 22 13.45 -11.36 -3.06
CA PRO A 22 12.83 -12.68 -3.05
C PRO A 22 11.42 -12.62 -2.44
N LYS A 23 10.51 -13.45 -2.98
CA LYS A 23 9.11 -13.52 -2.54
C LYS A 23 8.94 -13.68 -1.03
N GLY A 24 9.71 -14.58 -0.42
CA GLY A 24 9.65 -14.84 1.01
C GLY A 24 10.16 -13.67 1.87
N GLU A 25 11.20 -12.98 1.42
CA GLU A 25 11.76 -11.82 2.14
C GLU A 25 10.80 -10.64 2.09
N PHE A 26 10.23 -10.37 0.92
CA PHE A 26 9.22 -9.32 0.78
C PHE A 26 8.01 -9.58 1.68
N ALA A 27 7.44 -10.78 1.66
CA ALA A 27 6.30 -11.13 2.51
C ALA A 27 6.58 -10.93 4.01
N LYS A 28 7.77 -11.38 4.46
CA LYS A 28 8.19 -11.25 5.86
C LYS A 28 8.42 -9.80 6.28
N SER A 29 8.82 -8.92 5.35
CA SER A 29 9.10 -7.51 5.66
C SER A 29 7.91 -6.78 6.28
N PHE A 30 6.68 -7.16 5.92
CA PHE A 30 5.43 -6.60 6.46
C PHE A 30 4.60 -7.63 7.26
N GLY A 31 5.27 -8.66 7.81
CA GLY A 31 4.65 -9.58 8.78
C GLY A 31 3.70 -10.62 8.21
N VAL A 32 3.81 -10.95 6.91
CA VAL A 32 2.96 -11.96 6.25
C VAL A 32 3.75 -13.23 5.95
N ASP A 33 3.18 -14.38 6.29
CA ASP A 33 3.78 -15.68 5.99
C ASP A 33 3.67 -16.02 4.47
N PRO A 34 4.55 -16.87 3.91
CA PRO A 34 4.55 -17.18 2.48
C PRO A 34 3.25 -17.79 1.93
N SER A 35 2.50 -18.53 2.75
CA SER A 35 1.22 -19.14 2.35
C SER A 35 0.14 -18.08 2.23
N SER A 36 0.02 -17.21 3.24
CA SER A 36 -0.87 -16.05 3.19
C SER A 36 -0.52 -15.12 2.03
N TYR A 37 0.77 -14.81 1.83
CA TYR A 37 1.20 -13.96 0.73
C TYR A 37 0.81 -14.55 -0.63
N SER A 38 0.98 -15.86 -0.81
CA SER A 38 0.59 -16.53 -2.05
C SER A 38 -0.90 -16.47 -2.34
N LYS A 39 -1.76 -16.50 -1.32
CA LYS A 39 -3.21 -16.30 -1.48
C LYS A 39 -3.56 -14.84 -1.77
N ILE A 40 -2.84 -13.90 -1.15
CA ILE A 40 -3.02 -12.46 -1.38
C ILE A 40 -2.71 -12.09 -2.82
N ILE A 41 -1.57 -12.52 -3.36
CA ILE A 41 -1.20 -12.17 -4.74
C ILE A 41 -2.11 -12.80 -5.81
N LYS A 42 -2.85 -13.85 -5.45
CA LYS A 42 -3.87 -14.48 -6.30
C LYS A 42 -5.27 -13.88 -6.14
N GLY A 43 -5.45 -12.89 -5.26
CA GLY A 43 -6.75 -12.31 -4.94
C GLY A 43 -7.67 -13.21 -4.10
N GLU A 44 -7.18 -14.34 -3.60
CA GLU A 44 -7.95 -15.31 -2.80
C GLU A 44 -8.09 -14.88 -1.32
N LYS A 45 -7.20 -14.00 -0.85
CA LYS A 45 -7.19 -13.45 0.50
C LYS A 45 -6.95 -11.93 0.44
N PRO A 46 -7.69 -11.11 1.20
CA PRO A 46 -7.41 -9.68 1.24
C PRO A 46 -6.10 -9.37 1.95
N LEU A 47 -5.40 -8.33 1.48
CA LEU A 47 -4.31 -7.70 2.23
C LEU A 47 -4.89 -6.86 3.37
N LEU A 48 -4.47 -7.16 4.60
CA LEU A 48 -4.87 -6.40 5.79
C LEU A 48 -4.33 -4.98 5.74
N ALA A 49 -5.09 -4.02 6.28
CA ALA A 49 -4.72 -2.61 6.25
C ALA A 49 -3.41 -2.35 7.00
N GLU A 50 -3.18 -3.06 8.11
CA GLU A 50 -1.94 -3.00 8.89
C GLU A 50 -0.73 -3.44 8.06
N ALA A 51 -0.86 -4.49 7.25
CA ALA A 51 0.20 -4.95 6.36
C ALA A 51 0.49 -3.92 5.26
N ALA A 52 -0.55 -3.34 4.66
CA ALA A 52 -0.40 -2.26 3.67
C ALA A 52 0.27 -1.00 4.27
N PHE A 53 -0.07 -0.67 5.52
CA PHE A 53 0.57 0.40 6.26
C PHE A 53 2.06 0.12 6.49
N GLN A 54 2.43 -1.10 6.94
CA GLN A 54 3.85 -1.48 7.09
C GLN A 54 4.63 -1.41 5.78
N ILE A 55 4.04 -1.85 4.67
CA ILE A 55 4.65 -1.69 3.33
C ILE A 55 4.92 -0.21 3.03
N SER A 56 3.98 0.66 3.40
CA SER A 56 4.08 2.09 3.14
C SER A 56 5.19 2.73 3.95
N GLU A 57 5.27 2.43 5.25
CA GLU A 57 6.31 2.93 6.15
C GLU A 57 7.70 2.44 5.73
N GLN A 58 7.82 1.18 5.33
CA GLN A 58 9.11 0.58 5.03
C GLN A 58 9.67 0.97 3.66
N TRP A 59 8.80 1.08 2.65
CA TRP A 59 9.23 1.21 1.25
C TRP A 59 8.79 2.51 0.58
N GLY A 60 8.07 3.39 1.29
CA GLY A 60 7.62 4.70 0.79
C GLY A 60 6.50 4.62 -0.27
N VAL A 61 5.91 3.45 -0.48
CA VAL A 61 4.80 3.26 -1.42
C VAL A 61 3.50 3.67 -0.75
N THR A 62 2.63 4.43 -1.42
CA THR A 62 1.36 4.84 -0.81
C THR A 62 0.36 3.70 -0.73
N MET A 63 -0.45 3.67 0.34
CA MET A 63 -1.61 2.76 0.41
C MET A 63 -2.60 3.00 -0.74
N ASP A 64 -2.67 4.22 -1.27
CA ASP A 64 -3.51 4.56 -2.43
C ASP A 64 -3.04 3.84 -3.70
N TYR A 65 -1.73 3.75 -3.91
CA TYR A 65 -1.19 2.89 -4.95
C TYR A 65 -1.54 1.43 -4.69
N ILE A 66 -1.28 0.90 -3.49
CA ILE A 66 -1.51 -0.52 -3.16
C ILE A 66 -2.97 -0.93 -3.43
N TYR A 67 -3.94 -0.13 -2.98
CA TYR A 67 -5.37 -0.49 -3.11
C TYR A 67 -6.04 0.02 -4.38
N ARG A 68 -5.61 1.16 -4.94
CA ARG A 68 -6.31 1.84 -6.05
C ARG A 68 -5.47 1.99 -7.32
N GLY A 69 -4.18 1.66 -7.28
CA GLY A 69 -3.27 1.77 -8.43
C GLY A 69 -2.94 3.21 -8.84
N ARG A 70 -3.19 4.18 -7.97
CA ARG A 70 -2.90 5.60 -8.23
C ARG A 70 -1.49 5.94 -7.80
N LEU A 71 -0.71 6.52 -8.71
CA LEU A 71 0.69 6.89 -8.46
C LEU A 71 0.83 8.25 -7.76
N LEU A 72 -0.16 9.14 -7.92
CA LEU A 72 -0.12 10.51 -7.42
C LEU A 72 -0.96 10.65 -6.16
N GLY A 73 -0.55 11.60 -5.32
CA GLY A 73 -1.13 11.87 -4.01
C GLY A 73 -2.40 12.73 -4.06
N LEU A 74 -2.54 13.60 -3.06
CA LEU A 74 -3.70 14.46 -2.91
C LEU A 74 -3.98 15.29 -4.18
N PRO A 75 -5.25 15.63 -4.45
CA PRO A 75 -5.60 16.57 -5.51
C PRO A 75 -4.83 17.89 -5.38
N GLU A 76 -4.63 18.57 -6.51
CA GLU A 76 -4.01 19.89 -6.52
C GLU A 76 -4.78 20.88 -5.63
N GLY A 77 -4.08 21.71 -4.89
CA GLY A 77 -4.65 22.66 -3.91
C GLY A 77 -5.07 22.04 -2.57
N PHE A 78 -5.44 20.76 -2.53
CA PHE A 78 -5.93 20.11 -1.31
C PHE A 78 -4.89 20.07 -0.18
N ALA A 79 -3.62 19.80 -0.52
CA ALA A 79 -2.54 19.78 0.46
C ALA A 79 -2.33 21.16 1.11
N GLU A 80 -2.51 22.24 0.35
CA GLU A 80 -2.39 23.60 0.87
C GLU A 80 -3.54 23.95 1.82
N ASP A 81 -4.76 23.55 1.47
CA ASP A 81 -5.92 23.77 2.33
C ASP A 81 -5.82 22.98 3.65
N LEU A 82 -5.32 21.74 3.60
CA LEU A 82 -5.02 20.95 4.80
C LEU A 82 -3.97 21.63 5.69
N ARG A 83 -2.92 22.22 5.11
CA ARG A 83 -1.91 22.96 5.87
C ARG A 83 -2.52 24.17 6.59
N LYS A 84 -3.36 24.96 5.90
CA LYS A 84 -4.05 26.12 6.49
C LYS A 84 -4.98 25.71 7.63
N PHE A 85 -5.72 24.62 7.46
CA PHE A 85 -6.64 24.12 8.50
C PHE A 85 -5.89 23.71 9.77
N ASN A 86 -4.81 22.93 9.62
CA ASN A 86 -4.01 22.47 10.77
C ASN A 86 -3.28 23.62 11.48
N ALA A 87 -2.86 24.66 10.75
CA ALA A 87 -2.25 25.85 11.35
C ALA A 87 -3.24 26.68 12.20
N THR A 88 -4.54 26.63 11.87
CA THR A 88 -5.59 27.41 12.55
C THR A 88 -6.14 26.69 13.78
N SER A 89 -6.03 25.37 13.83
CA SER A 89 -6.56 24.52 14.92
C SER A 89 -5.65 24.45 16.16
N HIS A 90 -4.53 25.18 16.15
CA HIS A 90 -3.57 25.30 17.26
C HIS A 90 -3.55 26.71 17.89
N LEU A 91 -4.59 27.52 17.64
CA LEU A 91 -4.89 28.78 18.32
C LEU A 91 -6.23 28.66 19.06
#